data_AF-W6ZSB6-F1
#
_entry.id   AF-W6ZSB6-F1
#
_cell.length_a   1.000
_cell.length_b   1.000
_cell.length_c   1.000
_cell.angle_alpha   90.00
_cell.angle_beta   90.00
_cell.angle_gamma   90.00
#
_symmetry.space_group_name_H-M   'P 1'
#
loop_
_entity.id
_entity.type
_entity.pdbx_description
1 polymer ?
#
loop_
_entity_poly.entity_id
_entity_poly.type
_entity_poly.pdbx_seq_one_letter_code
_entity_poly.pdbx_strand_id
1 'polypeptide(L)'
;MLTGWIDEYIWKNRSRGKGSHEGLTDLKIRDMRDTPGDESTRVDPKRWDRPIIGPGTTLLKLPLRSRMICQALEVWFNNQELDHNQMINPKTSKYQANKIGFIFNKPPSGTCRINTTTSTWERLTSGNELYGSQSYQRQLAICMDLMSMILVIYQDHQGESGGWYFEAQDLCQAIYRALEQWGGEEVAEEIMNEWFNNMNKDELERAHLRIHTTKRSRNALWREFFHTAGSIVKKVQCYEEDHDAEEWRTTCLQRGNSKSCETKGGSEESRTVEEVQDHDPEQGSGIVEELNGGEEVLKTYVPNSEGVAPRKEDTGAEFSKSNPHPYHCGTKLMISEGANWIFKQTQ
;
A
#
# COMPACT_ATOMS: atom_id res chain seq x y z
N MET A 1 -9.68 -6.26 -0.13
CA MET A 1 -10.13 -4.85 -0.24
C MET A 1 -9.07 -4.00 -0.94
N LEU A 2 -7.85 -3.89 -0.40
CA LEU A 2 -6.75 -3.15 -1.02
C LEU A 2 -6.42 -3.63 -2.44
N THR A 3 -6.26 -4.93 -2.63
CA THR A 3 -6.00 -5.57 -3.95
C THR A 3 -7.09 -5.24 -4.97
N GLY A 4 -8.36 -5.23 -4.54
CA GLY A 4 -9.50 -4.85 -5.38
C GLY A 4 -9.48 -3.37 -5.76
N TRP A 5 -9.13 -2.48 -4.82
CA TRP A 5 -8.96 -1.05 -5.11
C TRP A 5 -7.81 -0.80 -6.10
N ILE A 6 -6.67 -1.46 -5.91
CA ILE A 6 -5.54 -1.39 -6.85
C ILE A 6 -5.96 -1.86 -8.24
N ASP A 7 -6.70 -2.98 -8.36
CA ASP A 7 -7.13 -3.46 -9.67
C ASP A 7 -8.13 -2.51 -10.33
N GLU A 8 -9.15 -2.09 -9.58
CA GLU A 8 -10.28 -1.33 -10.11
C GLU A 8 -9.92 0.11 -10.46
N TYR A 9 -9.23 0.82 -9.56
CA TYR A 9 -9.07 2.27 -9.69
C TYR A 9 -7.66 2.70 -10.11
N ILE A 10 -6.67 1.82 -9.95
CA ILE A 10 -5.27 2.12 -10.31
C ILE A 10 -4.90 1.41 -11.61
N TRP A 11 -5.07 0.09 -11.67
CA TRP A 11 -4.67 -0.68 -12.83
C TRP A 11 -5.56 -0.43 -14.04
N LYS A 12 -6.89 -0.51 -13.90
CA LYS A 12 -7.80 -0.32 -15.04
C LYS A 12 -7.80 1.11 -15.60
N ASN A 13 -7.63 2.10 -14.73
CA ASN A 13 -7.62 3.52 -15.11
C ASN A 13 -6.25 4.05 -15.51
N ARG A 14 -5.22 3.17 -15.58
CA ARG A 14 -3.90 3.59 -16.02
C ARG A 14 -3.97 4.26 -17.40
N SER A 15 -3.45 5.49 -17.48
CA SER A 15 -3.51 6.23 -18.72
C SER A 15 -2.64 5.58 -19.80
N ARG A 16 -3.14 5.60 -21.05
CA ARG A 16 -2.33 5.31 -22.24
C ARG A 16 -1.55 6.54 -22.71
N GLY A 17 -1.87 7.72 -22.18
CA GLY A 17 -1.24 8.98 -22.53
C GLY A 17 0.25 9.01 -22.16
N LYS A 18 1.00 9.89 -22.82
CA LYS A 18 2.30 10.33 -22.32
C LYS A 18 1.99 11.39 -21.28
N GLY A 19 2.43 11.22 -20.03
CA GLY A 19 2.42 12.32 -19.06
C GLY A 19 3.01 13.57 -19.71
N SER A 20 2.36 14.71 -19.49
CA SER A 20 2.66 16.00 -20.14
C SER A 20 3.97 16.62 -19.69
N HIS A 21 4.58 16.11 -18.62
CA HIS A 21 5.73 16.72 -17.94
C HIS A 21 7.01 15.87 -18.05
N GLU A 22 8.16 16.53 -18.27
CA GLU A 22 9.46 15.97 -17.83
C GLU A 22 9.32 15.68 -16.35
N GLY A 23 9.68 14.48 -15.90
CA GLY A 23 9.14 14.08 -14.62
C GLY A 23 10.06 13.31 -13.71
N LEU A 24 9.62 13.34 -12.46
CA LEU A 24 10.25 12.86 -11.25
C LEU A 24 10.41 11.34 -11.19
N THR A 25 9.91 10.54 -12.13
CA THR A 25 10.00 9.07 -12.10
C THR A 25 10.12 8.43 -13.49
N ASP A 26 11.05 7.48 -13.60
CA ASP A 26 11.16 6.56 -14.73
C ASP A 26 10.16 5.40 -14.67
N LEU A 27 9.51 5.19 -13.52
CA LEU A 27 8.50 4.14 -13.36
C LEU A 27 7.27 4.50 -14.19
N LYS A 28 6.78 3.55 -14.99
CA LYS A 28 5.44 3.62 -15.58
C LYS A 28 4.63 2.38 -15.25
N ILE A 29 3.41 2.56 -14.76
CA ILE A 29 2.53 1.43 -14.46
C ILE A 29 2.28 0.54 -15.70
N ARG A 30 2.28 1.15 -16.90
CA ARG A 30 2.10 0.46 -18.18
C ARG A 30 3.25 -0.48 -18.56
N ASP A 31 4.40 -0.39 -17.91
CA ASP A 31 5.53 -1.31 -18.16
C ASP A 31 5.21 -2.71 -17.65
N MET A 32 4.25 -2.83 -16.71
CA MET A 32 3.72 -4.11 -16.29
C MET A 32 2.82 -4.67 -17.39
N ARG A 33 3.17 -5.83 -17.94
CA ARG A 33 2.38 -6.47 -19.02
C ARG A 33 1.37 -7.46 -18.44
N ASP A 34 0.16 -7.50 -19.01
CA ASP A 34 -0.91 -8.45 -18.62
C ASP A 34 -1.01 -9.66 -19.55
N THR A 35 -0.09 -9.82 -20.51
CA THR A 35 -0.15 -10.89 -21.50
C THR A 35 0.32 -12.21 -20.90
N PRO A 36 -0.55 -13.23 -20.74
CA PRO A 36 -0.14 -14.52 -20.19
C PRO A 36 0.86 -15.24 -21.10
N GLY A 37 1.85 -15.93 -20.51
CA GLY A 37 2.73 -16.86 -21.23
C GLY A 37 4.01 -16.29 -21.82
N ASP A 38 4.31 -15.01 -21.59
CA ASP A 38 5.56 -14.38 -22.01
C ASP A 38 6.50 -14.26 -20.79
N GLU A 39 7.68 -14.88 -20.84
CA GLU A 39 8.73 -14.72 -19.81
C GLU A 39 9.16 -13.25 -19.66
N SER A 40 8.94 -12.42 -20.69
CA SER A 40 9.12 -10.97 -20.64
C SER A 40 8.11 -10.23 -19.72
N THR A 41 7.15 -10.95 -19.13
CA THR A 41 6.22 -10.40 -18.12
C THR A 41 6.81 -10.30 -16.72
N ARG A 42 8.03 -10.82 -16.52
CA ARG A 42 8.77 -10.62 -15.26
C ARG A 42 8.97 -9.13 -15.00
N VAL A 43 8.59 -8.69 -13.81
CA VAL A 43 8.86 -7.34 -13.30
C VAL A 43 10.34 -7.27 -12.95
N ASP A 44 11.06 -6.29 -13.54
CA ASP A 44 12.47 -6.08 -13.24
C ASP A 44 12.66 -5.75 -11.75
N PRO A 45 13.38 -6.56 -10.96
CA PRO A 45 13.60 -6.29 -9.55
C PRO A 45 14.36 -4.98 -9.29
N LYS A 46 15.16 -4.49 -10.25
CA LYS A 46 15.91 -3.22 -10.14
C LYS A 46 15.03 -1.98 -10.33
N ARG A 47 13.78 -2.17 -10.74
CA ARG A 47 12.81 -1.10 -10.93
C ARG A 47 12.71 -0.19 -9.69
N TRP A 48 12.78 -0.76 -8.49
CA TRP A 48 12.65 -0.01 -7.24
C TRP A 48 13.97 0.51 -6.66
N ASP A 49 15.10 0.33 -7.37
CA ASP A 49 16.39 0.84 -6.88
C ASP A 49 16.46 2.37 -6.99
N ARG A 50 15.79 2.95 -7.99
CA ARG A 50 15.73 4.40 -8.26
C ARG A 50 14.34 4.82 -8.76
N PRO A 51 13.31 4.77 -7.90
CA PRO A 51 11.93 5.04 -8.33
C PRO A 51 11.69 6.52 -8.64
N ILE A 52 12.56 7.42 -8.19
CA ILE A 52 12.49 8.87 -8.43
C ILE A 52 13.79 9.33 -9.11
N ILE A 53 13.66 10.14 -10.15
CA ILE A 53 14.77 10.79 -10.86
C ILE A 53 15.19 12.01 -10.05
N GLY A 54 16.42 12.01 -9.56
CA GLY A 54 17.00 13.14 -8.82
C GLY A 54 18.28 12.76 -8.08
N PRO A 55 18.98 13.74 -7.50
CA PRO A 55 20.14 13.55 -6.62
C PRO A 55 19.80 12.95 -5.24
N GLY A 56 18.52 12.62 -5.00
CA GLY A 56 18.00 12.14 -3.72
C GLY A 56 18.72 10.90 -3.16
N THR A 57 18.79 10.83 -1.83
CA THR A 57 19.27 9.67 -1.08
C THR A 57 18.23 8.55 -1.11
N THR A 58 18.58 7.45 -1.77
CA THR A 58 17.74 6.25 -1.73
C THR A 58 17.81 5.61 -0.36
N LEU A 59 16.66 5.41 0.27
CA LEU A 59 16.54 4.67 1.53
C LEU A 59 17.15 3.26 1.38
N LEU A 60 17.99 2.84 2.34
CA LEU A 60 18.65 1.54 2.25
C LEU A 60 17.61 0.40 2.21
N LYS A 61 17.76 -0.52 1.25
CA LYS A 61 16.83 -1.63 0.99
C LYS A 61 15.41 -1.17 0.67
N LEU A 62 15.26 -0.09 -0.09
CA LEU A 62 13.97 0.43 -0.53
C LEU A 62 13.02 -0.64 -1.11
N PRO A 63 13.45 -1.58 -1.97
CA PRO A 63 12.54 -2.62 -2.49
C PRO A 63 11.98 -3.52 -1.38
N LEU A 64 12.81 -3.92 -0.41
CA LEU A 64 12.38 -4.73 0.73
C LEU A 64 11.38 -3.97 1.60
N ARG A 65 11.70 -2.72 1.98
CA ARG A 65 10.83 -1.88 2.81
C ARG A 65 9.46 -1.66 2.15
N SER A 66 9.46 -1.34 0.86
CA SER A 66 8.24 -1.14 0.08
C SER A 66 7.38 -2.41 0.06
N ARG A 67 7.99 -3.58 -0.18
CA ARG A 67 7.30 -4.87 -0.15
C ARG A 67 6.70 -5.16 1.23
N MET A 68 7.44 -4.93 2.30
CA MET A 68 6.99 -5.19 3.67
C MET A 68 5.81 -4.28 4.06
N ILE A 69 5.86 -3.00 3.69
CA ILE A 69 4.72 -2.08 3.87
C ILE A 69 3.49 -2.62 3.12
N CYS A 70 3.66 -3.00 1.85
CA CYS A 70 2.55 -3.51 1.04
C CYS A 70 1.91 -4.77 1.64
N GLN A 71 2.71 -5.75 2.06
CA GLN A 71 2.23 -6.94 2.73
C GLN A 71 1.52 -6.61 4.05
N ALA A 72 2.08 -5.70 4.85
CA ALA A 72 1.46 -5.27 6.10
C ALA A 72 0.13 -4.53 5.86
N LEU A 73 0.03 -3.74 4.78
CA LEU A 73 -1.22 -3.10 4.37
C LEU A 73 -2.26 -4.12 3.91
N GLU A 74 -1.88 -5.12 3.11
CA GLU A 74 -2.80 -6.20 2.70
C GLU A 74 -3.37 -6.91 3.92
N VAL A 75 -2.50 -7.33 4.84
CA VAL A 75 -2.90 -7.96 6.10
C VAL A 75 -3.80 -7.02 6.89
N TRP A 76 -3.45 -5.74 7.02
CA TRP A 76 -4.30 -4.77 7.72
C TRP A 76 -5.69 -4.72 7.13
N PHE A 77 -5.81 -4.44 5.82
CA PHE A 77 -7.09 -4.33 5.12
C PHE A 77 -7.93 -5.61 5.19
N ASN A 78 -7.31 -6.78 5.05
CA ASN A 78 -8.01 -8.06 5.04
C ASN A 78 -8.53 -8.50 6.43
N ASN A 79 -8.04 -7.89 7.50
CA ASN A 79 -8.47 -8.19 8.86
C ASN A 79 -9.36 -7.08 9.46
N GLN A 80 -9.74 -6.06 8.68
CA GLN A 80 -10.67 -5.04 9.18
C GLN A 80 -12.10 -5.57 9.21
N GLU A 81 -12.79 -5.29 10.32
CA GLU A 81 -14.24 -5.46 10.42
C GLU A 81 -14.92 -4.21 9.86
N LEU A 82 -15.92 -4.41 9.01
CA LEU A 82 -16.78 -3.34 8.53
C LEU A 82 -17.88 -3.07 9.54
N ASP A 83 -18.16 -1.79 9.76
CA ASP A 83 -19.27 -1.38 10.61
C ASP A 83 -20.62 -1.45 9.87
N HIS A 84 -21.68 -0.97 10.53
CA HIS A 84 -23.04 -0.94 9.95
C HIS A 84 -23.15 -0.12 8.66
N ASN A 85 -22.22 0.82 8.41
CA ASN A 85 -22.17 1.64 7.20
C ASN A 85 -21.21 1.06 6.14
N GLN A 86 -20.73 -0.17 6.32
CA GLN A 86 -19.73 -0.80 5.46
C GLN A 86 -18.40 -0.02 5.45
N MET A 87 -18.06 0.64 6.55
CA MET A 87 -16.82 1.38 6.71
C MET A 87 -15.85 0.66 7.66
N ILE A 88 -14.57 0.69 7.33
CA ILE A 88 -13.50 0.25 8.22
C ILE A 88 -13.44 1.21 9.40
N ASN A 89 -13.47 0.72 10.65
CA ASN A 89 -13.19 1.54 11.83
C ASN A 89 -11.87 1.13 12.50
N PRO A 90 -10.77 1.86 12.23
CA PRO A 90 -9.44 1.49 12.73
C PRO A 90 -9.32 1.52 14.25
N LYS A 91 -10.18 2.28 14.95
CA LYS A 91 -10.13 2.40 16.41
C LYS A 91 -10.73 1.20 17.13
N THR A 92 -11.79 0.63 16.55
CA THR A 92 -12.49 -0.54 17.11
C THR A 92 -11.90 -1.86 16.61
N SER A 93 -11.14 -1.82 15.51
CA SER A 93 -10.45 -2.98 14.98
C SER A 93 -9.46 -3.56 15.98
N LYS A 94 -9.52 -4.88 16.17
CA LYS A 94 -8.50 -5.64 16.93
C LYS A 94 -7.14 -5.58 16.23
N TYR A 95 -7.13 -5.28 14.94
CA TYR A 95 -5.99 -5.28 14.04
C TYR A 95 -5.51 -3.85 13.77
N GLN A 96 -5.01 -3.20 14.82
CA GLN A 96 -4.41 -1.87 14.71
C GLN A 96 -3.08 -1.95 13.94
N ALA A 97 -2.75 -0.90 13.18
CA ALA A 97 -1.54 -0.87 12.35
C ALA A 97 -0.25 -1.17 13.15
N ASN A 98 -0.12 -0.60 14.35
CA ASN A 98 1.02 -0.85 15.25
C ASN A 98 1.05 -2.26 15.88
N LYS A 99 0.02 -3.09 15.68
CA LYS A 99 -0.06 -4.48 16.17
C LYS A 99 0.18 -5.51 15.09
N ILE A 100 0.27 -5.08 13.83
CA ILE A 100 0.65 -5.96 12.72
C ILE A 100 2.15 -6.15 12.82
N GLY A 101 2.56 -7.12 13.63
CA GLY A 101 3.95 -7.52 13.89
C GLY A 101 4.62 -8.16 12.66
N PHE A 102 4.39 -7.59 11.49
CA PHE A 102 4.92 -8.10 10.24
C PHE A 102 6.26 -7.43 9.90
N ILE A 103 6.45 -6.17 10.31
CA ILE A 103 7.56 -5.40 9.75
C ILE A 103 8.86 -5.61 10.55
N PHE A 104 8.91 -5.67 11.89
CA PHE A 104 10.18 -5.94 12.61
C PHE A 104 10.08 -6.74 13.92
N ASN A 105 8.86 -7.11 14.35
CA ASN A 105 8.64 -7.69 15.67
C ASN A 105 7.70 -8.87 15.56
N LYS A 106 8.04 -10.01 16.18
CA LYS A 106 7.09 -11.13 16.31
C LYS A 106 5.76 -10.59 16.85
N PRO A 107 4.62 -10.91 16.21
CA PRO A 107 3.33 -10.44 16.71
C PRO A 107 3.18 -10.85 18.18
N PRO A 108 2.72 -9.96 19.07
CA PRO A 108 2.58 -10.29 20.48
C PRO A 108 1.72 -11.55 20.60
N SER A 109 2.21 -12.54 21.35
CA SER A 109 1.56 -13.85 21.48
C SER A 109 0.08 -13.67 21.80
N GLY A 110 -0.78 -14.03 20.84
CA GLY A 110 -2.23 -14.03 21.01
C GLY A 110 -3.02 -12.81 20.51
N THR A 111 -2.41 -11.79 19.89
CA THR A 111 -3.14 -10.53 19.59
C THR A 111 -3.60 -10.32 18.14
N CYS A 112 -3.15 -11.13 17.19
CA CYS A 112 -3.60 -11.06 15.80
C CYS A 112 -3.29 -12.41 15.14
N ARG A 113 -4.32 -13.25 14.90
CA ARG A 113 -4.14 -14.40 14.01
C ARG A 113 -4.31 -13.88 12.60
N ILE A 114 -3.19 -13.61 11.93
CA ILE A 114 -3.18 -13.22 10.53
C ILE A 114 -3.96 -14.28 9.75
N ASN A 115 -5.02 -13.87 9.07
CA ASN A 115 -5.70 -14.75 8.16
C ASN A 115 -4.85 -14.93 6.89
N THR A 116 -4.02 -15.97 6.89
CA THR A 116 -3.15 -16.31 5.76
C THR A 116 -3.95 -16.77 4.54
N THR A 117 -5.23 -17.18 4.71
CA THR A 117 -6.07 -17.64 3.59
C THR A 117 -6.54 -16.49 2.70
N THR A 118 -6.58 -15.26 3.23
CA THR A 118 -7.01 -14.07 2.48
C THR A 118 -5.84 -13.19 2.05
N SER A 119 -4.66 -13.36 2.65
CA SER A 119 -3.47 -12.57 2.37
C SER A 119 -2.65 -13.23 1.26
N THR A 120 -2.73 -12.68 0.05
CA THR A 120 -2.14 -13.28 -1.14
C THR A 120 -0.67 -12.91 -1.33
N TRP A 121 -0.23 -11.81 -0.74
CA TRP A 121 1.14 -11.30 -0.85
C TRP A 121 2.07 -11.84 0.22
N GLU A 122 1.57 -12.37 1.34
CA GLU A 122 2.40 -12.91 2.44
C GLU A 122 3.40 -13.97 1.95
N ARG A 123 2.99 -14.81 0.98
CA ARG A 123 3.83 -15.84 0.35
C ARG A 123 4.87 -15.30 -0.64
N LEU A 124 4.81 -14.01 -1.00
CA LEU A 124 5.71 -13.37 -1.96
C LEU A 124 6.89 -12.71 -1.23
N THR A 125 7.76 -13.54 -0.65
CA THR A 125 9.01 -13.12 0.01
C THR A 125 9.96 -12.40 -0.96
N SER A 126 10.96 -11.69 -0.45
CA SER A 126 11.98 -10.97 -1.25
C SER A 126 12.62 -11.81 -2.37
N GLY A 127 12.78 -13.12 -2.17
CA GLY A 127 13.33 -14.05 -3.17
C GLY A 127 12.35 -14.44 -4.28
N ASN A 128 11.06 -14.13 -4.14
CA ASN A 128 10.07 -14.39 -5.18
C ASN A 128 10.09 -13.31 -6.25
N GLU A 129 10.34 -13.73 -7.48
CA GLU A 129 10.15 -12.92 -8.68
C GLU A 129 8.67 -12.58 -8.86
N LEU A 130 8.40 -11.34 -9.29
CA LEU A 130 7.04 -10.88 -9.57
C LEU A 130 6.78 -10.90 -11.07
N TYR A 131 5.58 -11.31 -11.45
CA TYR A 131 5.14 -11.43 -12.83
C TYR A 131 3.92 -10.54 -13.06
N GLY A 132 4.03 -9.60 -14.01
CA GLY A 132 2.97 -8.67 -14.36
C GLY A 132 1.71 -9.37 -14.88
N SER A 133 1.86 -10.56 -15.47
CA SER A 133 0.74 -11.38 -15.99
C SER A 133 -0.11 -12.02 -14.89
N GLN A 134 0.40 -12.11 -13.66
CA GLN A 134 -0.34 -12.65 -12.52
C GLN A 134 -0.93 -11.50 -11.70
N SER A 135 -2.26 -11.32 -11.75
CA SER A 135 -2.95 -10.17 -11.14
C SER A 135 -2.51 -9.87 -9.70
N TYR A 136 -2.45 -10.86 -8.81
CA TYR A 136 -2.04 -10.62 -7.41
C TYR A 136 -0.57 -10.19 -7.28
N GLN A 137 0.34 -10.69 -8.11
CA GLN A 137 1.75 -10.27 -8.09
C GLN A 137 1.93 -8.89 -8.71
N ARG A 138 1.18 -8.59 -9.77
CA ARG A 138 1.10 -7.25 -10.38
C ARG A 138 0.60 -6.23 -9.37
N GLN A 139 -0.45 -6.53 -8.62
CA GLN A 139 -0.97 -5.63 -7.59
C GLN A 139 0.08 -5.37 -6.48
N LEU A 140 0.87 -6.39 -6.10
CA LEU A 140 2.01 -6.18 -5.19
C LEU A 140 3.06 -5.26 -5.82
N ALA A 141 3.44 -5.48 -7.07
CA ALA A 141 4.39 -4.64 -7.79
C ALA A 141 3.90 -3.18 -7.90
N ILE A 142 2.60 -2.97 -8.17
CA ILE A 142 1.96 -1.64 -8.17
C ILE A 142 2.07 -1.00 -6.79
N CYS A 143 1.73 -1.72 -5.73
CA CYS A 143 1.88 -1.20 -4.38
C CYS A 143 3.36 -0.85 -4.07
N MET A 144 4.30 -1.67 -4.52
CA MET A 144 5.73 -1.41 -4.33
C MET A 144 6.20 -0.16 -5.08
N ASP A 145 5.74 0.06 -6.33
CA ASP A 145 6.00 1.31 -7.07
C ASP A 145 5.52 2.50 -6.23
N LEU A 146 4.27 2.49 -5.75
CA LEU A 146 3.69 3.54 -4.92
C LEU A 146 4.50 3.83 -3.66
N MET A 147 4.77 2.78 -2.87
CA MET A 147 5.48 2.94 -1.60
C MET A 147 6.91 3.40 -1.82
N SER A 148 7.59 2.92 -2.88
CA SER A 148 8.96 3.31 -3.19
C SER A 148 9.06 4.80 -3.56
N MET A 149 8.13 5.32 -4.37
CA MET A 149 8.06 6.74 -4.72
C MET A 149 7.81 7.60 -3.49
N ILE A 150 6.81 7.25 -2.67
CA ILE A 150 6.47 8.00 -1.44
C ILE A 150 7.65 8.01 -0.47
N LEU A 151 8.30 6.86 -0.25
CA LEU A 151 9.42 6.75 0.69
C LEU A 151 10.63 7.59 0.25
N VAL A 152 10.95 7.65 -1.04
CA VAL A 152 12.04 8.51 -1.54
C VAL A 152 11.71 9.98 -1.36
N ILE A 153 10.51 10.41 -1.76
CA ILE A 153 10.08 11.80 -1.59
C ILE A 153 10.07 12.19 -0.10
N TYR A 154 9.66 11.29 0.79
CA TYR A 154 9.71 11.49 2.24
C TYR A 154 11.12 11.58 2.81
N GLN A 155 12.06 10.81 2.26
CA GLN A 155 13.45 10.78 2.71
C GLN A 155 14.21 12.05 2.30
N ASP A 156 13.94 12.54 1.09
CA ASP A 156 14.73 13.59 0.43
C ASP A 156 14.06 14.98 0.45
N HIS A 157 13.04 15.16 1.28
CA HIS A 157 12.41 16.46 1.42
C HIS A 157 13.36 17.47 2.09
N GLN A 158 13.28 18.71 1.62
CA GLN A 158 13.98 19.86 2.18
C GLN A 158 12.98 20.65 3.03
N GLY A 159 13.28 20.77 4.33
CA GLY A 159 12.51 21.62 5.24
C GLY A 159 13.13 23.02 5.28
N GLU A 160 12.45 24.01 4.71
CA GLU A 160 12.84 25.41 4.81
C GLU A 160 11.82 26.21 5.61
N SER A 161 12.20 27.42 6.05
CA SER A 161 11.30 28.34 6.77
C SER A 161 9.96 28.61 6.07
N GLY A 162 9.90 28.37 4.75
CA GLY A 162 8.72 28.53 3.92
C GLY A 162 7.90 27.27 3.63
N GLY A 163 8.24 26.08 4.16
CA GLY A 163 7.49 24.85 3.90
C GLY A 163 8.36 23.61 3.69
N TRP A 164 7.75 22.55 3.14
CA TRP A 164 8.42 21.30 2.82
C TRP A 164 8.42 21.10 1.32
N TYR A 165 9.61 20.94 0.77
CA TYR A 165 9.80 20.90 -0.67
C TYR A 165 10.56 19.65 -1.09
N PHE A 166 10.33 19.22 -2.32
CA PHE A 166 11.12 18.20 -3.01
C PHE A 166 11.34 18.69 -4.44
N GLU A 167 12.60 18.80 -4.87
CA GLU A 167 12.96 19.34 -6.20
C GLU A 167 12.25 20.67 -6.52
N ALA A 168 12.31 21.62 -5.57
CA ALA A 168 11.68 22.95 -5.63
C ALA A 168 10.14 22.98 -5.72
N GLN A 169 9.46 21.85 -5.52
CA GLN A 169 7.99 21.75 -5.49
C GLN A 169 7.51 21.48 -4.07
N ASP A 170 6.29 21.93 -3.72
CA ASP A 170 5.66 21.52 -2.46
C ASP A 170 5.60 19.99 -2.37
N LEU A 171 5.83 19.42 -1.19
CA LEU A 171 5.96 17.98 -1.02
C LEU A 171 4.74 17.19 -1.54
N CYS A 172 3.52 17.69 -1.32
CA CYS A 172 2.29 17.08 -1.84
C CYS A 172 2.20 17.19 -3.36
N GLN A 173 2.62 18.32 -3.93
CA GLN A 173 2.70 18.49 -5.37
C GLN A 173 3.71 17.51 -5.98
N ALA A 174 4.87 17.33 -5.35
CA ALA A 174 5.89 16.38 -5.81
C ALA A 174 5.37 14.93 -5.82
N ILE A 175 4.61 14.54 -4.79
CA ILE A 175 3.95 13.22 -4.75
C ILE A 175 2.94 13.11 -5.91
N TYR A 176 2.06 14.09 -6.07
CA TYR A 176 1.09 14.09 -7.17
C TYR A 176 1.77 13.98 -8.53
N ARG A 177 2.78 14.81 -8.83
CA ARG A 177 3.49 14.78 -10.12
C ARG A 177 4.22 13.46 -10.37
N ALA A 178 4.81 12.85 -9.34
CA ALA A 178 5.40 11.51 -9.47
C ALA A 178 4.33 10.46 -9.82
N LEU A 179 3.18 10.50 -9.15
CA LEU A 179 2.06 9.58 -9.41
C LEU A 179 1.42 9.81 -10.79
N GLU A 180 1.24 11.06 -11.18
CA GLU A 180 0.66 11.48 -12.47
C GLU A 180 1.54 10.96 -13.61
N GLN A 181 2.85 11.14 -13.48
CA GLN A 181 3.80 10.65 -14.44
C GLN A 181 3.87 9.10 -14.49
N TRP A 182 3.64 8.43 -13.36
CA TRP A 182 3.67 6.97 -13.25
C TRP A 182 2.41 6.30 -13.79
N GLY A 183 1.23 6.80 -13.41
CA GLY A 183 -0.08 6.20 -13.64
C GLY A 183 -1.05 6.99 -14.53
N GLY A 184 -0.78 8.28 -14.75
CA GLY A 184 -1.70 9.25 -15.33
C GLY A 184 -2.41 10.09 -14.25
N GLU A 185 -2.98 11.22 -14.67
CA GLU A 185 -3.72 12.19 -13.86
C GLU A 185 -4.81 11.54 -13.01
N GLU A 186 -5.75 10.81 -13.62
CA GLU A 186 -6.86 10.12 -12.93
C GLU A 186 -6.37 9.19 -11.80
N VAL A 187 -5.28 8.46 -12.06
CA VAL A 187 -4.67 7.57 -11.05
C VAL A 187 -4.02 8.36 -9.93
N ALA A 188 -3.35 9.47 -10.25
CA ALA A 188 -2.72 10.33 -9.26
C ALA A 188 -3.74 10.97 -8.34
N GLU A 189 -4.82 11.52 -8.90
CA GLU A 189 -5.92 12.10 -8.14
C GLU A 189 -6.58 11.08 -7.22
N GLU A 190 -6.88 9.88 -7.74
CA GLU A 190 -7.45 8.79 -6.94
C GLU A 190 -6.57 8.48 -5.72
N ILE A 191 -5.26 8.35 -5.92
CA ILE A 191 -4.32 8.05 -4.83
C ILE A 191 -4.23 9.23 -3.86
N MET A 192 -4.10 10.46 -4.37
CA MET A 192 -4.00 11.67 -3.54
C MET A 192 -5.23 11.82 -2.66
N ASN A 193 -6.42 11.63 -3.23
CA ASN A 193 -7.69 11.66 -2.52
C ASN A 193 -7.77 10.55 -1.46
N GLU A 194 -7.50 9.31 -1.83
CA GLU A 194 -7.68 8.18 -0.93
C GLU A 194 -6.63 8.11 0.19
N TRP A 195 -5.42 8.63 -0.02
CA TRP A 195 -4.31 8.44 0.93
C TRP A 195 -3.93 9.70 1.71
N PHE A 196 -3.99 10.87 1.07
CA PHE A 196 -3.36 12.08 1.59
C PHE A 196 -4.34 13.23 1.84
N ASN A 197 -5.44 13.30 1.09
CA ASN A 197 -6.41 14.37 1.18
C ASN A 197 -7.14 14.36 2.53
N ASN A 198 -7.38 15.56 3.07
CA ASN A 198 -8.18 15.77 4.26
C ASN A 198 -9.66 15.92 3.90
N MET A 199 -10.27 14.79 3.52
CA MET A 199 -11.66 14.73 3.08
C MET A 199 -12.63 15.23 4.16
N ASN A 200 -13.65 15.97 3.72
CA ASN A 200 -14.85 16.23 4.49
C ASN A 200 -15.74 14.98 4.56
N LYS A 201 -16.87 15.08 5.27
CA LYS A 201 -17.75 13.92 5.50
C LYS A 201 -18.35 13.38 4.19
N ASP A 202 -18.79 14.26 3.31
CA ASP A 202 -19.48 13.90 2.07
C ASP A 202 -18.50 13.30 1.04
N GLU A 203 -17.26 13.78 1.04
CA GLU A 203 -16.15 13.17 0.29
C GLU A 203 -15.80 11.78 0.82
N LEU A 204 -15.80 11.60 2.15
CA LEU A 204 -15.53 10.31 2.77
C LEU A 204 -16.58 9.25 2.42
N GLU A 205 -17.84 9.64 2.28
CA GLU A 205 -18.93 8.74 1.86
C GLU A 205 -18.78 8.29 0.39
N ARG A 206 -18.12 9.12 -0.45
CA ARG A 206 -17.82 8.82 -1.85
C ARG A 206 -16.49 8.08 -2.04
N ALA A 207 -15.60 8.12 -1.06
CA ALA A 207 -14.31 7.46 -1.13
C ALA A 207 -14.42 5.94 -1.37
N HIS A 208 -13.54 5.42 -2.21
CA HIS A 208 -13.47 4.01 -2.56
C HIS A 208 -12.87 3.17 -1.43
N LEU A 209 -11.87 3.70 -0.71
CA LEU A 209 -11.39 3.09 0.53
C LEU A 209 -12.20 3.70 1.69
N ARG A 210 -13.34 3.07 1.98
CA ARG A 210 -14.30 3.48 3.03
C ARG A 210 -13.75 3.31 4.45
N ILE A 211 -12.90 4.24 4.89
CA ILE A 211 -12.25 4.17 6.21
C ILE A 211 -12.72 5.31 7.11
N HIS A 212 -13.24 5.00 8.29
CA HIS A 212 -13.63 5.98 9.29
C HIS A 212 -12.44 6.75 9.85
N THR A 213 -12.51 8.07 9.69
CA THR A 213 -11.57 9.05 10.23
C THR A 213 -12.22 9.86 11.36
N THR A 214 -12.40 9.25 12.53
CA THR A 214 -12.98 10.00 13.66
C THR A 214 -11.98 11.04 14.20
N LYS A 215 -12.13 12.29 13.75
CA LYS A 215 -11.35 13.49 14.14
C LYS A 215 -9.85 13.46 13.81
N ARG A 216 -9.40 12.52 12.98
CA ARG A 216 -8.01 12.40 12.53
C ARG A 216 -8.00 12.30 11.01
N SER A 217 -7.10 13.01 10.37
CA SER A 217 -6.86 12.92 8.93
C SER A 217 -6.47 11.48 8.51
N ARG A 218 -6.90 11.04 7.31
CA ARG A 218 -6.72 9.66 6.80
C ARG A 218 -5.26 9.20 6.83
N ASN A 219 -4.35 10.08 6.44
CA ASN A 219 -2.91 9.90 6.52
C ASN A 219 -2.36 9.45 7.90
N ALA A 220 -3.07 9.70 9.02
CA ALA A 220 -2.64 9.26 10.35
C ALA A 220 -2.67 7.73 10.47
N LEU A 221 -3.41 7.04 9.60
CA LEU A 221 -3.45 5.58 9.52
C LEU A 221 -2.13 5.00 9.01
N TRP A 222 -1.51 5.70 8.06
CA TRP A 222 -0.27 5.26 7.42
C TRP A 222 0.97 5.47 8.30
N ARG A 223 0.84 6.32 9.33
CA ARG A 223 1.93 6.72 10.21
C ARG A 223 2.74 5.55 10.76
N GLU A 224 2.06 4.52 11.26
CA GLU A 224 2.74 3.38 11.87
C GLU A 224 3.52 2.58 10.83
N PHE A 225 3.02 2.46 9.60
CA PHE A 225 3.71 1.76 8.51
C PHE A 225 4.99 2.50 8.10
N PHE A 226 4.89 3.82 7.87
CA PHE A 226 6.06 4.63 7.51
C PHE A 226 7.08 4.75 8.64
N HIS A 227 6.60 4.91 9.88
CA HIS A 227 7.50 4.90 11.04
C HIS A 227 8.27 3.60 11.13
N THR A 228 7.57 2.48 11.04
CA THR A 228 8.17 1.17 11.17
C THR A 228 9.18 0.96 10.05
N ALA A 229 8.83 1.33 8.82
CA ALA A 229 9.73 1.29 7.67
C ALA A 229 10.92 2.29 7.75
N GLY A 230 11.13 2.98 8.87
CA GLY A 230 12.27 3.87 9.09
C GLY A 230 12.26 5.12 8.21
N SER A 231 11.09 5.59 7.80
CA SER A 231 10.94 6.86 7.07
C SER A 231 11.09 8.05 8.01
N ILE A 232 11.81 9.09 7.57
CA ILE A 232 11.93 10.36 8.31
C ILE A 232 10.55 11.01 8.47
N VAL A 233 9.83 11.15 7.37
CA VAL A 233 8.45 11.63 7.37
C VAL A 233 7.52 10.46 7.64
N LYS A 234 6.70 10.59 8.67
CA LYS A 234 5.74 9.56 9.08
C LYS A 234 4.34 9.86 8.59
N LYS A 235 4.00 11.13 8.38
CA LYS A 235 2.65 11.58 8.01
C LYS A 235 2.75 12.87 7.20
N VAL A 236 2.02 12.93 6.09
CA VAL A 236 1.82 14.13 5.28
C VAL A 236 0.33 14.32 5.02
N GLN A 237 -0.20 15.51 5.24
CA GLN A 237 -1.56 15.89 4.87
C GLN A 237 -1.52 16.83 3.69
N CYS A 238 -2.24 16.44 2.65
CA CYS A 238 -2.36 17.23 1.44
C CYS A 238 -3.74 17.87 1.39
N TYR A 239 -3.81 19.02 0.73
CA TYR A 239 -5.03 19.71 0.39
C TYR A 239 -4.92 20.18 -1.05
N GLU A 240 -5.99 19.97 -1.80
CA GLU A 240 -6.13 20.47 -3.17
C GLU A 240 -6.67 21.89 -3.10
N GLU A 241 -5.90 22.87 -3.58
CA GLU A 241 -6.29 24.29 -3.46
C GLU A 241 -7.37 24.68 -4.46
N ASP A 242 -7.24 24.19 -5.70
CA ASP A 242 -8.18 24.41 -6.78
C ASP A 242 -8.22 23.14 -7.64
N HIS A 243 -9.41 22.56 -7.78
CA HIS A 243 -9.63 21.34 -8.57
C HIS A 243 -9.22 21.52 -10.03
N ASP A 244 -9.35 22.72 -10.59
CA ASP A 244 -9.03 22.97 -12.00
C ASP A 244 -7.52 23.22 -12.22
N ALA A 245 -6.76 23.48 -11.15
CA ALA A 245 -5.34 23.86 -11.23
C ALA A 245 -4.38 22.68 -10.99
N GLU A 246 -4.87 21.50 -10.59
CA GLU A 246 -4.05 20.35 -10.20
C GLU A 246 -2.99 20.68 -9.13
N GLU A 247 -3.26 21.68 -8.28
CA GLU A 247 -2.32 22.18 -7.27
C GLU A 247 -2.61 21.55 -5.90
N TRP A 248 -1.65 20.76 -5.44
CA TRP A 248 -1.64 20.09 -4.15
C TRP A 248 -0.66 20.76 -3.19
N ARG A 249 -1.13 21.09 -2.00
CA ARG A 249 -0.33 21.74 -0.96
C ARG A 249 -0.21 20.92 0.30
N THR A 250 0.98 20.98 0.91
CA THR A 250 1.25 20.35 2.19
C THR A 250 0.73 21.23 3.31
N THR A 251 -0.31 20.75 3.99
CA THR A 251 -0.91 21.45 5.14
C THR A 251 -0.35 20.99 6.47
N CYS A 252 0.16 19.76 6.52
CA CYS A 252 0.67 19.14 7.73
C CYS A 252 1.79 18.14 7.41
N LEU A 253 2.88 18.20 8.17
CA LEU A 253 3.94 17.21 8.09
C LEU A 253 4.34 16.74 9.50
N GLN A 254 4.62 15.45 9.67
CA GLN A 254 5.11 14.87 10.94
C GLN A 254 6.40 14.10 10.71
N ARG A 255 7.47 14.52 11.39
CA ARG A 255 8.83 13.93 11.30
C ARG A 255 9.26 13.24 12.58
N GLY A 256 10.04 12.17 12.42
CA GLY A 256 10.77 11.55 13.53
C GLY A 256 9.88 11.33 14.76
N ASN A 257 10.31 11.79 15.93
CA ASN A 257 9.58 11.60 17.18
C ASN A 257 8.57 12.72 17.49
N SER A 258 8.33 13.66 16.57
CA SER A 258 7.37 14.72 16.80
C SER A 258 5.97 14.12 16.96
N LYS A 259 5.25 14.52 18.01
CA LYS A 259 3.87 14.05 18.27
C LYS A 259 2.83 14.92 17.56
N SER A 260 3.21 16.16 17.26
CA SER A 260 2.37 17.17 16.63
C SER A 260 2.63 17.29 15.14
N CYS A 261 1.64 17.84 14.46
CA CYS A 261 1.72 18.29 13.09
C CYS A 261 2.54 19.58 13.00
N GLU A 262 3.51 19.64 12.10
CA GLU A 262 4.18 20.87 11.71
C GLU A 262 3.33 21.55 10.61
N THR A 263 3.07 22.86 10.72
CA THR A 263 2.23 23.63 9.78
C THR A 263 3.04 24.78 9.18
N LYS A 264 2.81 25.09 7.89
CA LYS A 264 3.51 26.16 7.17
C LYS A 264 3.05 27.51 7.72
N GLY A 265 3.99 28.38 8.09
CA GLY A 265 3.69 29.77 8.48
C GLY A 265 3.23 29.99 9.93
N GLY A 266 3.43 29.03 10.83
CA GLY A 266 3.25 29.26 12.26
C GLY A 266 4.36 30.19 12.79
N SER A 267 4.06 31.49 12.86
CA SER A 267 4.86 32.47 13.60
C SER A 267 4.77 32.21 15.10
N GLU A 268 5.46 31.18 15.59
CA GLU A 268 5.89 31.12 16.98
C GLU A 268 7.41 30.96 16.98
N GLU A 269 8.05 32.12 17.05
CA GLU A 269 9.29 32.40 17.75
C GLU A 269 9.34 31.62 19.09
N SER A 270 9.65 30.32 19.07
CA SER A 270 10.11 29.52 20.22
C SER A 270 10.40 28.07 19.83
N ARG A 271 11.54 27.87 19.19
CA ARG A 271 12.60 26.99 19.72
C ARG A 271 13.80 27.18 18.81
N THR A 272 14.94 27.47 19.44
CA THR A 272 16.25 27.19 18.87
C THR A 272 16.14 25.99 17.95
N VAL A 273 16.45 26.21 16.68
CA VAL A 273 16.88 25.14 15.80
C VAL A 273 18.05 24.50 16.54
N GLU A 274 17.77 23.49 17.37
CA GLU A 274 18.61 22.32 17.39
C GLU A 274 18.69 21.99 15.91
N GLU A 275 19.83 22.35 15.33
CA GLU A 275 20.39 21.72 14.15
C GLU A 275 19.88 20.29 14.22
N VAL A 276 18.97 19.93 13.31
CA VAL A 276 18.49 18.56 13.18
C VAL A 276 19.78 17.79 12.98
N GLN A 277 20.32 17.23 14.07
CA GLN A 277 21.56 16.49 14.04
C GLN A 277 21.34 15.50 12.92
N ASP A 278 22.23 15.56 11.92
CA ASP A 278 22.32 14.56 10.87
C ASP A 278 21.98 13.23 11.51
N HIS A 279 20.88 12.65 11.03
CA HIS A 279 20.24 11.48 11.61
C HIS A 279 21.35 10.53 12.06
N ASP A 280 21.50 10.33 13.37
CA ASP A 280 22.64 9.60 13.92
C ASP A 280 22.78 8.28 13.14
N PRO A 281 23.87 8.06 12.39
CA PRO A 281 24.02 6.87 11.57
C PRO A 281 23.92 5.58 12.42
N GLU A 282 24.09 5.67 13.74
CA GLU A 282 23.84 4.56 14.66
C GLU A 282 22.36 4.15 14.77
N GLN A 283 21.39 5.04 14.59
CA GLN A 283 19.97 4.64 14.49
C GLN A 283 19.68 3.90 13.18
N GLY A 284 20.43 4.20 12.12
CA GLY A 284 20.36 3.47 10.86
C GLY A 284 20.81 2.02 11.02
N SER A 285 21.90 1.77 11.74
CA SER A 285 22.48 0.42 11.88
C SER A 285 21.54 -0.56 12.59
N GLY A 286 20.83 -0.13 13.64
CA GLY A 286 19.82 -0.96 14.31
C GLY A 286 18.67 -1.38 13.39
N ILE A 287 18.17 -0.46 12.55
CA ILE A 287 17.11 -0.76 11.57
C ILE A 287 17.62 -1.75 10.51
N VAL A 288 18.90 -1.69 10.12
CA VAL A 288 19.47 -2.65 9.15
C VAL A 288 19.53 -4.06 9.72
N GLU A 289 19.93 -4.22 10.98
CA GLU A 289 19.93 -5.50 11.67
C GLU A 289 18.51 -6.05 11.81
N GLU A 290 17.54 -5.20 12.19
CA GLU A 290 16.12 -5.58 12.24
C GLU A 290 15.58 -5.96 10.85
N LEU A 291 15.97 -5.26 9.78
CA LEU A 291 15.61 -5.60 8.39
C LEU A 291 16.17 -6.96 7.96
N ASN A 292 17.42 -7.26 8.31
CA ASN A 292 18.02 -8.57 8.06
C ASN A 292 17.28 -9.67 8.86
N GLY A 293 16.94 -9.40 10.11
CA GLY A 293 16.18 -10.32 10.96
C GLY A 293 14.75 -10.55 10.49
N GLY A 294 14.07 -9.51 10.00
CA GLY A 294 12.71 -9.60 9.46
C GLY A 294 12.61 -10.50 8.24
N GLU A 295 13.61 -10.47 7.35
CA GLU A 295 13.67 -11.35 6.19
C GLU A 295 13.82 -12.83 6.58
N GLU A 296 14.62 -13.14 7.61
CA GLU A 296 14.71 -14.48 8.19
C GLU A 296 13.38 -14.92 8.83
N VAL A 297 12.69 -14.02 9.54
CA VAL A 297 11.38 -14.31 10.13
C VAL A 297 10.36 -14.65 9.04
N LEU A 298 10.33 -13.91 7.93
CA LEU A 298 9.43 -14.19 6.81
C LEU A 298 9.66 -15.60 6.21
N LYS A 299 10.91 -16.06 6.14
CA LYS A 299 11.22 -17.43 5.71
C LYS A 299 10.66 -18.49 6.66
N THR A 300 10.59 -18.21 7.97
CA THR A 300 10.07 -19.16 8.97
C THR A 300 8.54 -19.25 9.04
N TYR A 301 7.83 -18.21 8.62
CA TYR A 301 6.36 -18.15 8.68
C TYR A 301 5.67 -18.79 7.47
N VAL A 302 6.37 -18.88 6.33
CA VAL A 302 5.88 -19.65 5.19
C VAL A 302 6.33 -21.10 5.40
N PRO A 303 5.43 -22.04 5.78
CA PRO A 303 5.82 -23.44 5.88
C PRO A 303 6.37 -23.86 4.52
N ASN A 304 7.58 -24.43 4.51
CA ASN A 304 8.29 -24.92 3.33
C ASN A 304 7.31 -25.43 2.28
N SER A 305 7.00 -24.59 1.30
CA SER A 305 6.38 -25.01 0.05
C SER A 305 7.49 -25.52 -0.86
N GLU A 306 8.31 -26.43 -0.32
CA GLU A 306 9.24 -27.20 -1.12
C GLU A 306 8.43 -27.92 -2.19
N GLY A 307 8.88 -27.73 -3.43
CA GLY A 307 8.06 -27.84 -4.62
C GLY A 307 7.22 -29.10 -4.67
N VAL A 308 5.93 -28.90 -4.92
CA VAL A 308 5.19 -29.86 -5.74
C VAL A 308 5.92 -29.86 -7.08
N ALA A 309 6.82 -30.84 -7.26
CA ALA A 309 7.51 -31.05 -8.51
C ALA A 309 6.48 -31.03 -9.65
N PRO A 310 6.76 -30.38 -10.78
CA PRO A 310 5.88 -30.41 -11.92
C PRO A 310 5.61 -31.88 -12.25
N ARG A 311 4.34 -32.27 -12.13
CA ARG A 311 3.87 -33.61 -12.46
C ARG A 311 4.29 -33.83 -13.91
N LYS A 312 5.23 -34.76 -14.14
CA LYS A 312 5.59 -35.20 -15.49
C LYS A 312 4.29 -35.54 -16.20
N GLU A 313 4.02 -34.84 -17.29
CA GLU A 313 2.97 -35.24 -18.23
C GLU A 313 3.38 -36.61 -18.78
N ASP A 314 2.79 -37.66 -18.22
CA ASP A 314 2.84 -38.98 -18.81
C ASP A 314 2.12 -38.91 -20.15
N THR A 315 2.92 -38.85 -21.21
CA THR A 315 2.47 -39.04 -22.58
C THR A 315 1.86 -40.44 -22.72
N GLY A 316 0.53 -40.47 -22.84
CA GLY A 316 -0.21 -41.34 -23.74
C GLY A 316 -0.07 -42.86 -23.55
N ALA A 317 -0.91 -43.41 -22.68
CA ALA A 317 -1.39 -44.79 -22.84
C ALA A 317 -2.91 -44.74 -23.11
N GLU A 318 -3.30 -45.20 -24.29
CA GLU A 318 -4.68 -45.54 -24.64
C GLU A 318 -5.21 -46.58 -23.63
N PHE A 319 -6.34 -46.32 -22.96
CA PHE A 319 -7.28 -47.39 -22.60
C PHE A 319 -8.68 -46.83 -22.36
N SER A 320 -9.55 -47.21 -23.30
CA SER A 320 -10.91 -47.75 -23.15
C SER A 320 -11.85 -47.25 -22.04
N LYS A 321 -13.05 -46.92 -22.51
CA LYS A 321 -14.28 -46.54 -21.81
C LYS A 321 -14.57 -47.40 -20.56
N SER A 322 -14.70 -46.76 -19.40
CA SER A 322 -15.64 -47.20 -18.36
C SER A 322 -16.17 -46.02 -17.55
N ASN A 323 -17.48 -46.06 -17.29
CA ASN A 323 -18.28 -45.05 -16.59
C ASN A 323 -17.77 -44.75 -15.17
N PRO A 324 -17.90 -43.51 -14.69
CA PRO A 324 -18.04 -43.24 -13.27
C PRO A 324 -19.47 -42.81 -12.90
N HIS A 325 -20.00 -43.50 -11.88
CA HIS A 325 -21.13 -43.07 -11.07
C HIS A 325 -20.86 -41.73 -10.37
N PRO A 326 -21.91 -40.96 -10.03
CA PRO A 326 -21.76 -39.63 -9.45
C PRO A 326 -21.37 -39.69 -7.96
N TYR A 327 -20.33 -38.95 -7.61
CA TYR A 327 -20.01 -38.64 -6.22
C TYR A 327 -20.98 -37.57 -5.69
N HIS A 328 -21.71 -37.94 -4.63
CA HIS A 328 -22.45 -37.04 -3.78
C HIS A 328 -21.47 -36.13 -2.99
N CYS A 329 -21.52 -34.82 -3.23
CA CYS A 329 -21.06 -33.82 -2.28
C CYS A 329 -22.29 -33.24 -1.58
N GLY A 330 -22.48 -33.62 -0.31
CA GLY A 330 -23.60 -33.16 0.50
C GLY A 330 -23.42 -31.71 0.93
N THR A 331 -24.24 -30.83 0.37
CA THR A 331 -24.51 -29.50 0.93
C THR A 331 -25.54 -29.67 2.04
N LYS A 332 -25.14 -29.48 3.30
CA LYS A 332 -26.08 -29.38 4.41
C LYS A 332 -26.65 -27.96 4.41
N LEU A 333 -27.69 -27.74 3.59
CA LEU A 333 -28.62 -26.62 3.74
C LEU A 333 -29.36 -26.82 5.08
N MET A 334 -29.26 -25.86 5.99
CA MET A 334 -30.32 -25.63 6.98
C MET A 334 -31.30 -24.65 6.36
N ILE A 335 -32.41 -25.17 5.88
CA ILE A 335 -33.67 -24.43 5.78
C ILE A 335 -34.40 -24.75 7.09
N SER A 336 -34.61 -23.74 7.93
CA SER A 336 -35.76 -23.74 8.83
C SER A 336 -36.64 -22.57 8.44
N GLU A 337 -37.87 -22.94 8.15
CA GLU A 337 -38.98 -22.12 7.72
C GLU A 337 -39.35 -21.05 8.76
N GLY A 338 -39.75 -19.88 8.27
CA GLY A 338 -40.34 -18.80 9.06
C GLY A 338 -41.12 -17.90 8.11
N ALA A 339 -42.40 -18.22 7.97
CA ALA A 339 -43.32 -17.75 6.95
C ALA A 339 -43.78 -16.28 7.08
N ASN A 340 -44.26 -15.77 5.94
CA ASN A 340 -45.20 -14.64 5.74
C ASN A 340 -44.71 -13.26 6.24
N TRP A 341 -44.77 -12.18 5.46
CA TRP A 341 -45.99 -11.48 5.03
C TRP A 341 -45.73 -10.66 3.75
N ILE A 342 -46.68 -10.71 2.81
CA ILE A 342 -46.77 -9.86 1.61
C ILE A 342 -47.86 -8.78 1.82
N PHE A 343 -47.53 -7.55 1.42
CA PHE A 343 -48.34 -6.39 0.96
C PHE A 343 -49.85 -6.27 1.25
N LYS A 344 -50.26 -5.07 1.70
CA LYS A 344 -51.35 -4.21 1.16
C LYS A 344 -51.03 -2.75 1.53
N GLN A 345 -50.64 -1.88 0.59
CA GLN A 345 -51.46 -0.96 -0.23
C GLN A 345 -52.42 -0.01 0.55
N THR A 346 -52.19 1.29 0.32
CA THR A 346 -53.17 2.41 0.20
C THR A 346 -54.19 2.64 1.31
N GLN A 347 -54.02 3.72 2.06
CA GLN A 347 -54.82 4.97 1.91
C GLN A 347 -54.08 6.14 2.55
#